data_AF-A0A7Y1XEB6-F1
#
_entry.id   AF-A0A7Y1XEB6-F1
#
_cell.length_a   1.000
_cell.length_b   1.000
_cell.length_c   1.000
_cell.angle_alpha   90.00
_cell.angle_beta   90.00
_cell.angle_gamma   90.00
#
_symmetry.space_group_name_H-M   'P 1'
#
loop_
_entity.id
_entity.type
_entity.pdbx_description
1 polymer ?
#
loop_
_entity_poly.entity_id
_entity_poly.type
_entity_poly.pdbx_seq_one_letter_code
_entity_poly.pdbx_strand_id
1 'polypeptide(L)'
;ILRSPYIKQADTLQGFYFFEDHFTTEELERHFDFYEPFTVHESSLSPCVHSIQAAKLNRMEQAYTFYLRTSRLDLDDYNHEVHEGLHITSMAGTWMSIVEGFGGMRVKDNKLSFEPKIPKQWSAYSFKVNFRNQIVKVLVNQNETHFELDGNNNLDIIVNGKVVTIGPNSLVTV
;
A
#
# COMPACT_ATOMS: atom_id res chain seq x y z
N ILE A 1 14.22 -11.56 -21.88
CA ILE A 1 12.77 -11.69 -21.58
C ILE A 1 12.13 -12.85 -22.33
N LEU A 2 11.96 -12.81 -23.66
CA LEU A 2 11.05 -13.73 -24.39
C LEU A 2 11.23 -15.24 -24.19
N ARG A 3 12.44 -15.73 -23.85
CA ARG A 3 12.72 -17.15 -23.55
C ARG A 3 13.39 -17.36 -22.18
N SER A 4 13.50 -16.30 -21.38
CA SER A 4 14.11 -16.29 -20.05
C SER A 4 13.01 -16.35 -18.98
N PRO A 5 13.34 -16.68 -17.71
CA PRO A 5 12.36 -16.62 -16.62
C PRO A 5 12.05 -15.20 -16.14
N TYR A 6 12.73 -14.17 -16.66
CA TYR A 6 12.55 -12.79 -16.23
C TYR A 6 11.18 -12.22 -16.60
N ILE A 7 10.51 -11.65 -15.61
CA ILE A 7 9.16 -11.10 -15.71
C ILE A 7 9.24 -9.58 -15.70
N LYS A 8 8.55 -8.93 -16.65
CA LYS A 8 8.58 -7.46 -16.79
C LYS A 8 8.04 -6.74 -15.54
N GLN A 9 6.97 -7.26 -14.96
CA GLN A 9 6.18 -6.62 -13.90
C GLN A 9 5.40 -7.63 -13.07
N ALA A 10 4.70 -7.16 -12.04
CA ALA A 10 3.74 -8.00 -11.31
C ALA A 10 2.72 -8.61 -12.29
N ASP A 11 2.64 -9.94 -12.29
CA ASP A 11 1.72 -10.73 -13.11
C ASP A 11 0.85 -11.61 -12.20
N THR A 12 1.36 -12.76 -11.75
CA THR A 12 0.67 -13.57 -10.73
C THR A 12 0.44 -12.77 -9.45
N LEU A 13 1.43 -11.98 -9.03
CA LEU A 13 1.32 -11.09 -7.88
C LEU A 13 0.27 -9.99 -8.10
N GLN A 14 -0.02 -9.56 -9.34
CA GLN A 14 -1.13 -8.64 -9.58
C GLN A 14 -2.48 -9.28 -9.24
N GLY A 15 -2.63 -10.59 -9.50
CA GLY A 15 -3.81 -11.36 -9.11
C GLY A 15 -4.00 -11.41 -7.59
N PHE A 16 -2.92 -11.67 -6.84
CA PHE A 16 -2.94 -11.60 -5.37
C PHE A 16 -3.32 -10.22 -4.84
N TYR A 17 -2.89 -9.15 -5.51
CA TYR A 17 -3.27 -7.79 -5.11
C TYR A 17 -4.76 -7.51 -5.33
N PHE A 18 -5.33 -7.91 -6.48
CA PHE A 18 -6.74 -7.65 -6.77
C PHE A 18 -7.71 -8.50 -5.94
N PHE A 19 -7.33 -9.73 -5.62
CA PHE A 19 -8.16 -10.71 -4.93
C PHE A 19 -7.51 -11.14 -3.61
N GLU A 20 -6.94 -10.20 -2.86
CA GLU A 20 -6.16 -10.47 -1.65
C GLU A 20 -6.92 -11.36 -0.64
N ASP A 21 -8.24 -11.20 -0.54
CA ASP A 21 -9.11 -11.94 0.37
C ASP A 21 -9.45 -13.37 -0.11
N HIS A 22 -9.10 -13.74 -1.34
CA HIS A 22 -9.28 -15.08 -1.88
C HIS A 22 -8.09 -16.02 -1.56
N PHE A 23 -7.01 -15.50 -1.00
CA PHE A 23 -5.78 -16.25 -0.74
C PHE A 23 -5.35 -16.14 0.72
N THR A 24 -4.63 -17.14 1.21
CA THR A 24 -4.02 -17.04 2.53
C THR A 24 -2.71 -16.24 2.47
N THR A 25 -2.28 -15.73 3.62
CA THR A 25 -0.98 -15.03 3.74
C THR A 25 0.18 -15.94 3.37
N GLU A 26 0.10 -17.24 3.69
CA GLU A 26 1.11 -18.24 3.35
C GLU A 26 1.18 -18.50 1.84
N GLU A 27 0.03 -18.50 1.14
CA GLU A 27 0.00 -18.58 -0.32
C GLU A 27 0.65 -17.34 -0.95
N LEU A 28 0.29 -16.15 -0.46
CA LEU A 28 0.92 -14.91 -0.88
C LEU A 28 2.43 -14.97 -0.68
N GLU A 29 2.90 -15.38 0.50
CA GLU A 29 4.32 -15.46 0.82
C GLU A 29 5.06 -16.39 -0.14
N ARG A 30 4.54 -17.61 -0.35
CA ARG A 30 5.15 -18.59 -1.25
C ARG A 30 5.25 -18.07 -2.68
N HIS A 31 4.22 -17.39 -3.17
CA HIS A 31 4.23 -16.85 -4.53
C HIS A 31 5.09 -15.59 -4.64
N PHE A 32 5.12 -14.75 -3.61
CA PHE A 32 5.98 -13.58 -3.55
C PHE A 32 7.46 -13.97 -3.58
N ASP A 33 7.86 -14.94 -2.74
CA ASP A 33 9.24 -15.48 -2.70
C ASP A 33 9.67 -16.09 -4.02
N PHE A 34 8.73 -16.67 -4.76
CA PHE A 34 9.02 -17.24 -6.06
C PHE A 34 9.15 -16.16 -7.15
N TYR A 35 8.19 -15.25 -7.27
CA TYR A 35 8.09 -14.35 -8.42
C TYR A 35 8.88 -13.04 -8.29
N GLU A 36 9.04 -12.50 -7.08
CA GLU A 36 9.76 -11.23 -6.89
C GLU A 36 11.21 -11.30 -7.42
N PRO A 37 12.00 -12.36 -7.13
CA PRO A 37 13.39 -12.44 -7.60
C PRO A 37 13.53 -12.54 -9.13
N PHE A 38 12.48 -12.97 -9.84
CA PHE A 38 12.44 -13.02 -11.31
C PHE A 38 11.89 -11.74 -11.94
N THR A 39 11.36 -10.81 -11.15
CA THR A 39 10.72 -9.60 -11.68
C THR A 39 11.75 -8.48 -11.83
N VAL A 40 11.95 -7.99 -13.06
CA VAL A 40 12.94 -6.94 -13.36
C VAL A 40 12.41 -5.53 -13.12
N HIS A 41 11.08 -5.40 -13.00
CA HIS A 41 10.36 -4.16 -12.76
C HIS A 41 10.65 -3.07 -13.82
N GLU A 42 10.69 -3.45 -15.09
CA GLU A 42 10.81 -2.52 -16.23
C GLU A 42 9.50 -1.76 -16.48
N SER A 43 8.40 -2.14 -15.81
CA SER A 43 7.16 -1.38 -15.80
C SER A 43 7.03 -0.55 -14.53
N SER A 44 6.66 0.73 -14.68
CA SER A 44 6.41 1.65 -13.58
C SER A 44 5.30 1.20 -12.62
N LEU A 45 4.40 0.32 -13.06
CA LEU A 45 3.36 -0.29 -12.24
C LEU A 45 3.87 -1.39 -11.31
N SER A 46 5.07 -1.93 -11.55
CA SER A 46 5.51 -3.12 -10.83
C SER A 46 5.90 -2.88 -9.37
N PRO A 47 6.72 -1.86 -9.04
CA PRO A 47 7.23 -1.73 -7.68
C PRO A 47 6.14 -1.45 -6.64
N CYS A 48 5.09 -0.68 -6.97
CA CYS A 48 4.05 -0.37 -6.00
C CYS A 48 3.29 -1.63 -5.53
N VAL A 49 2.98 -2.56 -6.43
CA VAL A 49 2.32 -3.83 -6.10
C VAL A 49 3.19 -4.68 -5.18
N HIS A 50 4.50 -4.73 -5.45
CA HIS A 50 5.45 -5.45 -4.61
C HIS A 50 5.65 -4.76 -3.25
N SER A 51 5.62 -3.43 -3.20
CA SER A 51 5.62 -2.66 -1.95
C SER A 51 4.44 -3.01 -1.06
N ILE A 52 3.23 -3.03 -1.63
CA ILE A 52 1.99 -3.34 -0.91
C ILE A 52 2.03 -4.77 -0.36
N GLN A 53 2.45 -5.74 -1.15
CA GLN A 53 2.51 -7.14 -0.72
C GLN A 53 3.64 -7.40 0.27
N ALA A 54 4.82 -6.80 0.09
CA ALA A 54 5.89 -6.86 1.08
C ALA A 54 5.44 -6.26 2.42
N ALA A 55 4.70 -5.13 2.39
CA ALA A 55 4.11 -4.55 3.58
C ALA A 55 3.11 -5.52 4.23
N LYS A 56 2.23 -6.16 3.44
CA LYS A 56 1.29 -7.19 3.94
C LYS A 56 2.02 -8.34 4.64
N LEU A 57 3.11 -8.82 4.06
CA LEU A 57 3.98 -9.89 4.56
C LEU A 57 4.89 -9.46 5.74
N ASN A 58 4.74 -8.25 6.28
CA ASN A 58 5.60 -7.68 7.33
C ASN A 58 7.07 -7.51 6.94
N ARG A 59 7.39 -7.49 5.64
CA ARG A 59 8.74 -7.30 5.09
C ARG A 59 9.01 -5.81 4.85
N MET A 60 8.94 -5.03 5.92
CA MET A 60 8.91 -3.56 5.84
C MET A 60 10.15 -2.93 5.19
N GLU A 61 11.33 -3.53 5.33
CA GLU A 61 12.55 -3.05 4.66
C GLU A 61 12.47 -3.23 3.14
N GLN A 62 11.95 -4.37 2.68
CA GLN A 62 11.71 -4.64 1.27
C GLN A 62 10.59 -3.74 0.71
N ALA A 63 9.49 -3.59 1.47
CA ALA A 63 8.40 -2.70 1.12
C ALA A 63 8.87 -1.24 0.96
N TYR A 64 9.72 -0.76 1.87
CA TYR A 64 10.29 0.59 1.79
C TYR A 64 11.20 0.77 0.57
N THR A 65 12.01 -0.25 0.24
CA THR A 65 12.85 -0.24 -0.97
C THR A 65 11.99 -0.10 -2.23
N PHE A 66 10.91 -0.88 -2.34
CA PHE A 66 9.97 -0.76 -3.45
C PHE A 66 9.23 0.57 -3.48
N TYR A 67 8.85 1.10 -2.33
CA TYR A 67 8.27 2.43 -2.20
C TYR A 67 9.21 3.52 -2.75
N LEU A 68 10.50 3.47 -2.44
CA LEU A 68 11.46 4.44 -2.97
C LEU A 68 11.56 4.33 -4.50
N ARG A 69 11.58 3.11 -5.05
CA ARG A 69 11.61 2.89 -6.50
C ARG A 69 10.36 3.46 -7.21
N THR A 70 9.17 3.34 -6.62
CA THR A 70 7.95 3.92 -7.23
C THR A 70 7.86 5.44 -7.05
N SER A 71 8.18 5.94 -5.86
CA SER A 71 8.02 7.37 -5.50
C SER A 71 9.08 8.28 -6.10
N ARG A 72 10.24 7.72 -6.45
CA ARG A 72 11.36 8.47 -7.01
C ARG A 72 11.68 8.07 -8.46
N LEU A 73 10.83 7.28 -9.11
CA LEU A 73 11.06 6.73 -10.45
C LEU A 73 11.53 7.80 -11.43
N ASP A 74 10.73 8.85 -11.60
CA ASP A 74 11.03 9.95 -12.53
C ASP A 74 12.10 10.91 -11.98
N LEU A 75 12.15 11.10 -10.65
CA LEU A 75 13.08 12.03 -10.00
C LEU A 75 14.54 11.58 -10.09
N ASP A 76 14.77 10.27 -9.99
CA ASP A 76 16.10 9.66 -10.06
C ASP A 76 16.37 8.98 -11.41
N ASP A 77 15.44 9.13 -12.37
CA ASP A 77 15.48 8.52 -13.71
C ASP A 77 15.82 7.02 -13.67
N TYR A 78 15.16 6.27 -12.79
CA TYR A 78 15.44 4.85 -12.50
C TYR A 78 15.37 3.94 -13.73
N ASN A 79 14.51 4.28 -14.68
CA ASN A 79 14.32 3.54 -15.92
C ASN A 79 15.15 4.10 -17.10
N HIS A 80 15.82 5.25 -16.93
CA HIS A 80 16.53 5.95 -18.01
C HIS A 80 15.64 6.39 -19.19
N GLU A 81 14.38 6.73 -18.87
CA GLU A 81 13.30 6.96 -19.84
C GLU A 81 12.55 8.29 -19.59
N VAL A 82 12.92 9.10 -18.58
CA VAL A 82 12.14 10.30 -18.23
C VAL A 82 12.09 11.35 -19.35
N HIS A 83 13.05 11.30 -20.28
CA HIS A 83 13.09 12.14 -21.47
C HIS A 83 11.94 11.86 -22.45
N GLU A 84 11.32 10.68 -22.37
CA GLU A 84 10.14 10.29 -23.15
C GLU A 84 8.83 10.74 -22.49
N GLY A 85 8.86 11.11 -21.21
CA GLY A 85 7.70 11.60 -20.46
C GLY A 85 7.69 11.12 -19.00
N LEU A 86 6.66 11.55 -18.27
CA LEU A 86 6.45 11.19 -16.87
C LEU A 86 5.61 9.91 -16.74
N HIS A 87 5.95 9.07 -15.76
CA HIS A 87 5.24 7.83 -15.50
C HIS A 87 4.02 8.05 -14.60
N ILE A 88 2.93 8.54 -15.18
CA ILE A 88 1.68 8.89 -14.46
C ILE A 88 1.17 7.73 -13.58
N THR A 89 1.27 6.49 -14.04
CA THR A 89 0.89 5.30 -13.27
C THR A 89 1.77 5.08 -12.04
N SER A 90 3.07 5.42 -12.09
CA SER A 90 3.96 5.36 -10.91
C SER A 90 3.56 6.38 -9.86
N MET A 91 3.11 7.57 -10.29
CA MET A 91 2.66 8.62 -9.37
C MET A 91 1.43 8.16 -8.58
N ALA A 92 0.48 7.48 -9.24
CA ALA A 92 -0.63 6.83 -8.54
C ALA A 92 -0.14 5.70 -7.61
N GLY A 93 0.80 4.87 -8.09
CA GLY A 93 1.43 3.80 -7.31
C GLY A 93 2.11 4.27 -6.02
N THR A 94 2.61 5.51 -5.99
CA THR A 94 3.18 6.14 -4.80
C THR A 94 2.14 6.31 -3.71
N TRP A 95 0.94 6.81 -4.05
CA TRP A 95 -0.16 6.95 -3.11
C TRP A 95 -0.64 5.58 -2.63
N MET A 96 -0.79 4.62 -3.55
CA MET A 96 -1.22 3.26 -3.21
C MET A 96 -0.27 2.58 -2.23
N SER A 97 1.05 2.73 -2.43
CA SER A 97 2.06 2.17 -1.53
C SER A 97 1.94 2.72 -0.10
N ILE A 98 1.55 3.99 0.06
CA ILE A 98 1.31 4.58 1.38
C ILE A 98 -0.01 4.09 1.96
N VAL A 99 -1.11 4.19 1.22
CA VAL A 99 -2.46 3.98 1.76
C VAL A 99 -2.82 2.50 1.86
N GLU A 100 -2.61 1.75 0.78
CA GLU A 100 -2.93 0.33 0.71
C GLU A 100 -1.78 -0.56 1.19
N GLY A 101 -0.53 -0.08 1.08
CA GLY A 101 0.64 -0.78 1.60
C GLY A 101 0.84 -0.50 3.09
N PHE A 102 1.40 0.66 3.43
CA PHE A 102 1.74 0.99 4.81
C PHE A 102 0.51 1.22 5.69
N GLY A 103 -0.53 1.89 5.19
CA GLY A 103 -1.79 2.07 5.91
C GLY A 103 -2.63 0.80 6.00
N GLY A 104 -2.31 -0.22 5.20
CA GLY A 104 -3.06 -1.47 5.13
C GLY A 104 -4.54 -1.27 4.80
N MET A 105 -4.88 -0.19 4.08
CA MET A 105 -6.27 0.20 3.84
C MET A 105 -6.95 -0.79 2.90
N ARG A 106 -8.06 -1.40 3.34
CA ARG A 106 -8.96 -2.23 2.52
C ARG A 106 -10.40 -1.86 2.82
N VAL A 107 -11.33 -2.27 1.96
CA VAL A 107 -12.76 -2.29 2.29
C VAL A 107 -13.15 -3.74 2.57
N LYS A 108 -13.62 -4.03 3.79
CA LYS A 108 -14.06 -5.37 4.23
C LYS A 108 -15.43 -5.25 4.86
N ASP A 109 -16.39 -6.09 4.44
CA ASP A 109 -17.77 -6.07 4.95
C ASP A 109 -18.37 -4.68 5.05
N ASN A 110 -18.14 -3.89 3.98
CA ASN A 110 -18.62 -2.53 3.84
C ASN A 110 -18.08 -1.52 4.88
N LYS A 111 -16.93 -1.82 5.49
CA LYS A 111 -16.19 -0.95 6.41
C LYS A 111 -14.79 -0.71 5.87
N LEU A 112 -14.24 0.48 6.16
CA LEU A 112 -12.80 0.68 6.00
C LEU A 112 -12.05 -0.16 7.02
N SER A 113 -11.04 -0.88 6.57
CA SER A 113 -10.14 -1.68 7.38
C SER A 113 -8.73 -1.14 7.24
N PHE A 114 -7.98 -1.08 8.34
CA PHE A 114 -6.60 -0.61 8.39
C PHE A 114 -5.73 -1.61 9.17
N GLU A 115 -4.53 -1.84 8.66
CA GLU A 115 -3.44 -2.57 9.34
C GLU A 115 -2.17 -1.69 9.28
N PRO A 116 -2.12 -0.57 10.03
CA PRO A 116 -1.09 0.44 9.86
C PRO A 116 0.30 -0.08 10.23
N LYS A 117 1.28 0.24 9.39
CA LYS A 117 2.71 -0.03 9.57
C LYS A 117 3.47 1.23 9.20
N ILE A 118 4.65 1.41 9.78
CA ILE A 118 5.51 2.57 9.51
C ILE A 118 6.94 2.12 9.23
N PRO A 119 7.57 2.60 8.15
CA PRO A 119 9.01 2.39 7.93
C PRO A 119 9.83 3.03 9.06
N LYS A 120 10.95 2.40 9.44
CA LYS A 120 11.88 2.91 10.48
C LYS A 120 12.44 4.30 10.15
N GLN A 121 12.45 4.66 8.87
CA GLN A 121 12.97 5.91 8.33
C GLN A 121 12.05 7.10 8.58
N TRP A 122 10.78 6.88 8.96
CA TRP A 122 9.78 7.94 9.13
C TRP A 122 9.43 8.15 10.59
N SER A 123 9.22 9.40 11.00
CA SER A 123 8.67 9.70 12.32
C SER A 123 7.14 9.51 12.34
N ALA A 124 6.48 9.95 11.28
CA ALA A 124 5.04 9.80 11.07
C ALA A 124 4.70 9.94 9.58
N TYR A 125 3.50 9.48 9.20
CA TYR A 125 2.87 9.82 7.93
C TYR A 125 1.36 9.98 8.12
N SER A 126 0.71 10.72 7.22
CA SER A 126 -0.73 10.89 7.26
C SER A 126 -1.34 10.88 5.87
N PHE A 127 -2.59 10.45 5.79
CA PHE A 127 -3.38 10.46 4.57
C PHE A 127 -4.86 10.65 4.89
N LYS A 128 -5.65 10.96 3.86
CA LYS A 128 -7.10 11.10 3.94
C LYS A 128 -7.77 10.19 2.92
N VAL A 129 -8.86 9.57 3.30
CA VAL A 129 -9.71 8.76 2.41
C VAL A 129 -11.14 9.25 2.54
N ASN A 130 -11.79 9.52 1.41
CA ASN A 130 -13.23 9.72 1.39
C ASN A 130 -13.91 8.36 1.27
N PHE A 131 -14.74 8.03 2.25
CA PHE A 131 -15.58 6.84 2.22
C PHE A 131 -17.02 7.26 2.49
N ARG A 132 -17.88 7.10 1.47
CA ARG A 132 -19.32 7.41 1.54
C ARG A 132 -19.60 8.85 1.98
N ASN A 133 -18.88 9.81 1.37
CA ASN A 133 -18.97 11.25 1.67
C ASN A 133 -18.54 11.64 3.08
N GLN A 134 -17.75 10.79 3.75
CA GLN A 134 -17.09 11.12 5.03
C GLN A 134 -15.59 10.98 4.85
N ILE A 135 -14.82 11.97 5.29
CA ILE A 135 -13.37 11.98 5.15
C ILE A 135 -12.76 11.42 6.44
N VAL A 136 -12.12 10.26 6.32
CA VAL A 136 -11.30 9.69 7.38
C VAL A 136 -9.88 10.17 7.21
N LYS A 137 -9.35 10.88 8.19
CA LYS A 137 -7.94 11.26 8.28
C LYS A 137 -7.23 10.27 9.18
N VAL A 138 -6.15 9.69 8.66
CA VAL A 138 -5.31 8.71 9.35
C VAL A 138 -3.94 9.33 9.57
N LEU A 139 -3.44 9.30 10.80
CA LEU A 139 -2.08 9.71 11.16
C LEU A 139 -1.42 8.53 11.88
N VAL A 140 -0.33 8.03 11.32
CA VAL A 140 0.43 6.91 11.86
C VAL A 140 1.77 7.45 12.33
N ASN A 141 2.15 7.16 13.57
CA ASN A 141 3.49 7.39 14.09
C ASN A 141 4.09 6.08 14.61
N GLN A 142 5.29 6.11 15.20
CA GLN A 142 6.00 4.91 15.68
C GLN A 142 5.31 4.21 16.87
N ASN A 143 4.43 4.90 17.59
CA ASN A 143 3.82 4.41 18.83
C ASN A 143 2.32 4.14 18.70
N GLU A 144 1.60 4.96 17.94
CA GLU A 144 0.14 4.97 17.90
C GLU A 144 -0.38 5.37 16.51
N THR A 145 -1.64 5.00 16.24
CA THR A 145 -2.38 5.48 15.07
C THR A 145 -3.59 6.29 15.50
N HIS A 146 -3.74 7.47 14.91
CA HIS A 146 -4.90 8.32 15.13
C HIS A 146 -5.84 8.33 13.94
N PHE A 147 -7.13 8.31 14.23
CA PHE A 147 -8.22 8.44 13.28
C PHE A 147 -9.06 9.66 13.66
N GLU A 148 -9.34 10.50 12.68
CA GLU A 148 -10.21 11.67 12.79
C GLU A 148 -11.25 11.62 11.67
N LEU A 149 -12.52 11.84 12.02
CA LEU A 149 -13.63 11.85 11.07
C LEU A 149 -14.10 13.29 10.81
N ASP A 150 -13.95 13.72 9.57
CA ASP A 150 -14.63 14.90 9.02
C ASP A 150 -15.87 14.40 8.26
N GLY A 151 -17.01 14.48 8.94
CA GLY A 151 -18.28 13.90 8.50
C GLY A 151 -19.40 14.23 9.48
N ASN A 152 -20.60 13.69 9.21
CA ASN A 152 -21.81 14.01 9.98
C ASN A 152 -22.30 12.85 10.85
N ASN A 153 -21.89 11.61 10.53
CA ASN A 153 -22.39 10.40 11.18
C ASN A 153 -21.24 9.54 11.66
N ASN A 154 -21.44 8.81 12.76
CA ASN A 154 -20.46 7.83 13.22
C ASN A 154 -20.13 6.82 12.11
N LEU A 155 -18.87 6.40 12.07
CA LEU A 155 -18.37 5.40 11.13
C LEU A 155 -17.69 4.28 11.90
N ASP A 156 -18.11 3.05 11.64
CA ASP A 156 -17.39 1.87 12.12
C ASP A 156 -16.26 1.53 11.14
N ILE A 157 -15.03 1.52 11.65
CA ILE A 157 -13.84 1.06 10.94
C ILE A 157 -13.29 -0.20 11.61
N ILE A 158 -12.46 -0.93 10.89
CA ILE A 158 -11.72 -2.09 11.41
C ILE A 158 -10.26 -1.66 11.53
N VAL A 159 -9.66 -1.80 12.70
CA VAL A 159 -8.23 -1.52 12.93
C VAL A 159 -7.60 -2.75 13.55
N ASN A 160 -6.61 -3.34 12.86
CA ASN A 160 -5.94 -4.58 13.30
C ASN A 160 -6.94 -5.69 13.71
N GLY A 161 -7.99 -5.86 12.91
CA GLY A 161 -9.05 -6.86 13.12
C GLY A 161 -10.11 -6.51 14.17
N LYS A 162 -10.04 -5.34 14.83
CA LYS A 162 -11.03 -4.90 15.82
C LYS A 162 -11.90 -3.79 15.28
N VAL A 163 -13.21 -3.85 15.55
CA VAL A 163 -14.13 -2.77 15.19
C VAL A 163 -13.93 -1.59 16.14
N VAL A 164 -13.79 -0.40 15.56
CA VAL A 164 -13.63 0.88 16.25
C VAL A 164 -14.63 1.87 15.65
N THR A 165 -15.45 2.47 16.49
CA THR A 165 -16.38 3.53 16.05
C THR A 165 -15.68 4.88 16.17
N ILE A 166 -15.59 5.62 15.07
CA ILE A 166 -15.11 7.00 15.05
C ILE A 166 -16.29 7.96 14.84
N GLY A 167 -16.36 9.01 15.66
CA GLY A 167 -17.40 10.04 15.58
C GLY A 167 -16.89 11.34 14.95
N PRO A 168 -17.79 12.19 14.42
CA PRO A 168 -17.44 13.52 13.92
C PRO A 168 -16.61 14.34 14.91
N ASN A 169 -15.54 14.98 14.45
CA ASN A 169 -14.66 15.83 15.27
C ASN A 169 -14.07 15.13 16.51
N SER A 170 -14.02 13.80 16.52
CA SER A 170 -13.39 13.02 17.58
C SER A 170 -12.08 12.41 17.09
N LEU A 171 -11.06 12.48 17.94
CA LEU A 171 -9.79 11.80 17.73
C LEU A 171 -9.85 10.45 18.42
N VAL A 172 -9.67 9.37 17.66
CA VAL A 172 -9.56 8.02 18.21
C VAL A 172 -8.14 7.53 18.02
N THR A 173 -7.51 7.12 19.12
CA THR A 173 -6.15 6.57 19.14
C THR A 173 -6.22 5.06 19.35
N VAL A 174 -5.50 4.31 18.53
CA VAL A 174 -5.34 2.85 18.60
C VAL A 174 -3.87 2.48 18.68
#